data_AF-A0A376U387-F1
#
_entry.id   AF-A0A376U387-F1
#
_cell.length_a   1.000
_cell.length_b   1.000
_cell.length_c   1.000
_cell.angle_alpha   90.00
_cell.angle_beta   90.00
_cell.angle_gamma   90.00
#
_symmetry.space_group_name_H-M   'P 1'
#
loop_
_entity.id
_entity.type
_entity.pdbx_description
1 polymer ?
#
loop_
_entity_poly.entity_id
_entity_poly.type
_entity_poly.pdbx_seq_one_letter_code
_entity_poly.pdbx_strand_id
1 'polypeptide(L)' 'MEGQQHGEQLKRGLKNRHIQLIALGGAIGTGLFLGSASVIQSAGPGIILGYAIAGFYRLSDHASAG' A
#
# COMPACT_ATOMS: atom_id res chain seq x y z
N MET A 1 3.95 16.38 29.65
CA MET A 1 2.76 16.65 28.82
C MET A 1 2.23 15.31 28.35
N GLU A 2 1.40 14.68 29.18
CA GLU A 2 0.83 13.36 28.91
C GLU A 2 -0.49 13.58 28.18
N GLY A 3 -0.54 13.23 26.89
CA GLY A 3 -1.72 13.35 26.06
C GLY A 3 -2.82 12.43 26.56
N GLN A 4 -3.78 12.99 27.28
CA GLN A 4 -4.96 12.31 27.81
C GLN A 4 -5.85 11.85 26.64
N GLN A 5 -5.76 10.57 26.26
CA GLN A 5 -6.74 9.95 25.37
C GLN A 5 -8.04 9.75 26.16
N HIS A 6 -8.96 10.68 25.98
CA HIS A 6 -10.36 10.54 26.42
C HIS A 6 -10.94 9.28 25.78
N GLY A 7 -11.13 8.25 26.59
CA GLY A 7 -11.98 7.10 26.27
C GLY A 7 -13.43 7.55 26.26
N GLU A 8 -13.83 8.27 25.20
CA GLU A 8 -15.24 8.47 24.90
C GLU A 8 -15.92 7.10 24.79
N GLN A 9 -17.13 7.01 25.33
CA GLN A 9 -17.98 5.82 25.31
C GLN A 9 -18.22 5.34 23.88
N LEU A 10 -17.30 4.54 23.37
CA LEU A 10 -17.44 3.81 22.13
C LEU A 10 -18.60 2.85 22.32
N LYS A 11 -19.72 3.15 21.65
CA LYS A 11 -20.97 2.39 21.69
C LYS A 11 -20.68 0.90 21.85
N ARG A 12 -21.22 0.30 22.92
CA ARG A 12 -21.05 -1.08 23.44
C ARG A 12 -21.20 -2.24 22.42
N GLY A 13 -21.34 -1.96 21.12
CA GLY A 13 -21.33 -2.93 20.01
C GLY A 13 -19.97 -3.11 19.31
N LEU A 14 -19.06 -2.14 19.34
CA LEU A 14 -17.74 -2.28 18.71
C LEU A 14 -16.72 -2.73 19.75
N LYS A 15 -16.59 -4.06 19.91
CA LYS A 15 -15.56 -4.70 20.75
C LYS A 15 -14.19 -4.07 20.46
N ASN A 16 -13.33 -3.97 21.47
CA ASN A 16 -11.94 -3.47 21.38
C ASN A 16 -11.17 -3.98 20.14
N ARG A 17 -11.46 -5.21 19.71
CA ARG A 17 -10.97 -5.84 18.48
C ARG A 17 -11.33 -5.09 17.19
N HIS A 18 -12.54 -4.57 17.03
CA HIS A 18 -12.92 -3.81 15.83
C HIS A 18 -12.13 -2.50 15.73
N ILE A 19 -11.93 -1.82 16.86
CA ILE A 19 -11.16 -0.57 16.89
C ILE A 19 -9.70 -0.85 16.56
N GLN A 20 -9.13 -1.94 17.08
CA GLN A 20 -7.80 -2.40 16.70
C GLN A 20 -7.71 -2.74 15.21
N LEU A 21 -8.74 -3.38 14.62
CA LEU A 21 -8.78 -3.67 13.19
C LEU A 21 -8.89 -2.40 12.33
N ILE A 22 -9.63 -1.39 12.80
CA ILE A 22 -9.72 -0.07 12.13
C ILE A 22 -8.37 0.64 12.18
N ALA A 23 -7.72 0.65 13.35
CA ALA A 23 -6.39 1.24 13.51
C ALA A 23 -5.33 0.52 12.67
N LEU A 24 -5.35 -0.82 12.66
CA LEU A 24 -4.46 -1.64 11.85
C LEU A 24 -4.70 -1.44 10.36
N GLY A 25 -5.97 -1.42 9.93
CA GLY A 25 -6.35 -1.16 8.55
C GLY A 25 -5.92 0.23 8.08
N GLY A 26 -6.07 1.25 8.93
CA GLY A 26 -5.59 2.61 8.65
C GLY A 26 -4.07 2.68 8.51
N ALA A 27 -3.31 2.08 9.43
CA ALA A 27 -1.85 2.06 9.38
C ALA A 27 -1.29 1.28 8.18
N ILE A 28 -1.90 0.14 7.84
CA ILE A 28 -1.53 -0.63 6.64
C ILE A 28 -1.89 0.15 5.37
N GLY A 29 -3.09 0.74 5.32
CA GLY A 29 -3.56 1.52 4.17
C GLY A 29 -2.67 2.71 3.87
N THR A 30 -2.30 3.50 4.89
CA THR A 30 -1.39 4.64 4.70
C THR A 30 0.03 4.18 4.36
N GLY A 31 0.55 3.13 4.99
CA GLY A 31 1.89 2.60 4.73
C GLY A 31 2.05 2.05 3.30
N LEU A 32 1.10 1.23 2.84
CA LEU A 32 1.08 0.73 1.46
C LEU A 32 0.86 1.87 0.47
N PHE A 33 -0.06 2.80 0.75
CA PHE A 33 -0.34 3.87 -0.19
C PHE A 33 0.79 4.90 -0.27
N LEU A 34 1.37 5.36 0.84
CA LEU A 34 2.55 6.26 0.80
C LEU A 34 3.78 5.55 0.24
N GLY A 35 4.01 4.28 0.60
CA GLY A 35 5.14 3.50 0.11
C GLY A 35 5.03 3.25 -1.39
N SER A 36 3.90 2.73 -1.86
CA SER A 36 3.65 2.49 -3.28
C SER A 36 3.53 3.80 -4.06
N ALA A 37 2.83 4.82 -3.56
CA ALA A 37 2.76 6.12 -4.25
C ALA A 37 4.14 6.78 -4.35
N SER A 38 5.00 6.66 -3.33
CA SER A 38 6.41 7.10 -3.40
C SER A 38 7.18 6.38 -4.50
N VAL A 39 7.01 5.06 -4.61
CA VAL A 39 7.65 4.27 -5.68
C VAL A 39 7.09 4.64 -7.06
N ILE A 40 5.77 4.79 -7.20
CA ILE A 40 5.12 5.22 -8.44
C ILE A 40 5.58 6.64 -8.83
N GLN A 41 5.64 7.55 -7.86
CA GLN A 41 6.07 8.94 -8.06
C GLN A 41 7.54 9.02 -8.43
N SER A 42 8.40 8.24 -7.75
CA SER A 42 9.84 8.18 -8.00
C SER A 42 10.18 7.47 -9.31
N ALA A 43 9.38 6.47 -9.69
CA ALA A 43 9.50 5.80 -10.98
C ALA A 43 9.08 6.72 -12.14
N GLY A 44 8.19 7.69 -11.89
CA GLY A 44 7.77 8.69 -12.87
C GLY A 44 7.26 8.07 -14.19
N PRO A 45 7.32 8.80 -15.33
CA PRO A 45 7.05 8.21 -16.65
C PRO A 45 8.02 7.06 -17.00
N GLY A 46 9.11 6.90 -16.26
CA GLY A 46 10.04 5.77 -16.38
C GLY A 46 9.39 4.42 -16.06
N ILE A 47 8.29 4.36 -15.30
CA ILE A 47 7.55 3.11 -15.08
C ILE A 47 6.96 2.56 -16.38
N ILE A 48 6.56 3.43 -17.32
CA ILE A 48 6.04 3.05 -18.63
C ILE A 48 7.17 2.47 -19.49
N LEU A 49 8.33 3.13 -19.50
CA LEU A 49 9.54 2.61 -20.16
C LEU A 49 10.00 1.29 -19.54
N GLY A 50 10.00 1.17 -18.21
CA GLY A 50 10.32 -0.05 -17.49
C GLY A 50 9.39 -1.20 -17.84
N TYR A 51 8.08 -0.95 -17.93
CA TYR A 51 7.09 -1.95 -18.33
C TYR A 51 7.23 -2.33 -19.81
N ALA A 52 7.54 -1.37 -20.69
CA ALA A 52 7.79 -1.62 -22.11
C ALA A 52 9.05 -2.49 -22.32
N ILE A 53 10.15 -2.19 -21.63
CA ILE A 53 11.40 -2.96 -21.70
C ILE A 53 11.22 -4.34 -21.06
N ALA A 54 10.57 -4.43 -19.89
CA ALA A 54 10.29 -5.70 -19.24
C ALA A 54 9.39 -6.60 -20.10
N GLY A 55 8.37 -6.02 -20.74
CA GLY A 55 7.51 -6.72 -21.70
C GLY A 55 8.26 -7.18 -22.94
N PHE A 56 9.13 -6.32 -23.52
CA PHE A 56 9.96 -6.67 -24.67
C PHE A 56 10.95 -7.79 -24.34
N TYR A 57 11.61 -7.72 -23.18
CA TYR A 57 12.52 -8.77 -22.71
C TYR A 57 11.77 -10.09 -22.50
N ARG A 58 10.62 -10.05 -21.81
CA ARG A 58 9.79 -11.24 -21.55
C ARG A 58 9.20 -11.84 -22.82
N LEU A 59 8.84 -11.01 -23.80
CA LEU A 59 8.35 -11.44 -25.12
C LEU A 59 9.47 -12.06 -25.96
N SER A 60 10.66 -11.45 -25.95
CA SER A 60 11.84 -11.96 -26.67
C SER A 60 12.35 -13.28 -26.07
N ASP A 61 12.29 -13.43 -24.75
CA ASP A 61 12.62 -14.67 -24.04
C ASP A 61 11.66 -15.82 -24.40
N HIS A 62 10.36 -15.52 -24.57
CA HIS A 62 9.40 -16.52 -25.01
C HIS A 62 9.53 -16.88 -26.50
N ALA A 63 9.98 -15.94 -27.34
CA ALA A 63 10.24 -16.17 -28.76
C ALA A 63 11.49 -17.04 -29.04
N SER A 64 12.36 -17.23 -28.05
CA SER A 64 13.56 -18.09 -28.16
C SER A 64 13.35 -19.52 -27.60
N ALA A 65 12.13 -19.84 -27.15
CA ALA A 65 11.77 -21.15 -26.59
C ALA A 65 10.90 -22.01 -27.53
N GLY A 66 10.86 -21.68 -28.83
CA GLY A 66 10.15 -22.42 -29.88
C GLY A 66 11.10 -23.01 -30.90
#